data_AF-A0A7X5QSP8-F1
#
_entry.id   AF-A0A7X5QSP8-F1
#
_cell.length_a   1.000
_cell.length_b   1.000
_cell.length_c   1.000
_cell.angle_alpha   90.00
_cell.angle_beta   90.00
_cell.angle_gamma   90.00
#
_symmetry.space_group_name_H-M   'P 1'
#
loop_
_entity.id
_entity.type
_entity.pdbx_description
1 polymer ?
#
loop_
_entity_poly.entity_id
_entity_poly.type
_entity_poly.pdbx_seq_one_letter_code
_entity_poly.pdbx_strand_id
1 'polypeptide(L)'
;MRDTIDLLEAIGSDASLRHAPAQDLADILAMSEATPCLTKAAATGDGDVLADEFGDRPNPPTQVSQVPGWEEEGDDEDMDEPERKDDDKSLPY
;
A
#
# COMPACT_ATOMS: atom_id res chain seq x y z
N MET A 1 -31.61 2.79 -11.28
CA MET A 1 -30.67 1.74 -11.70
C MET A 1 -29.39 2.09 -10.97
N ARG A 2 -29.03 1.38 -9.89
CA ARG A 2 -27.74 1.62 -9.24
C ARG A 2 -26.71 0.95 -10.12
N ASP A 3 -25.78 1.72 -10.63
CA ASP A 3 -24.75 1.19 -11.49
C ASP A 3 -23.85 0.26 -10.65
N THR A 4 -23.27 -0.76 -11.27
CA THR A 4 -22.38 -1.72 -10.58
C THR A 4 -21.23 -1.02 -9.85
N ILE A 5 -20.80 0.14 -10.35
CA ILE A 5 -19.84 1.04 -9.72
C ILE A 5 -20.34 1.55 -8.36
N ASP A 6 -21.58 2.04 -8.27
CA ASP A 6 -22.16 2.55 -7.01
C ASP A 6 -22.26 1.45 -5.95
N LEU A 7 -22.51 0.21 -6.40
CA LEU A 7 -22.58 -0.96 -5.53
C LEU A 7 -21.20 -1.32 -4.96
N LEU A 8 -20.16 -1.30 -5.80
CA LEU A 8 -18.78 -1.52 -5.38
C LEU A 8 -18.29 -0.41 -4.45
N GLU A 9 -18.64 0.86 -4.73
CA GLU A 9 -18.32 1.99 -3.86
C GLU A 9 -18.99 1.85 -2.49
N ALA A 10 -20.27 1.44 -2.45
CA ALA A 10 -20.98 1.20 -1.20
C ALA A 10 -20.32 0.10 -0.35
N ILE A 11 -19.88 -1.00 -0.98
CA ILE A 11 -19.16 -2.08 -0.28
C ILE A 11 -17.80 -1.59 0.23
N GLY A 12 -17.06 -0.81 -0.56
CA GLY A 12 -15.78 -0.24 -0.14
C GLY A 12 -15.90 0.77 0.99
N SER A 13 -16.95 1.60 0.96
CA SER A 13 -17.17 2.69 1.90
C SER A 13 -17.80 2.22 3.21
N ASP A 14 -18.73 1.26 3.18
CA ASP A 14 -19.41 0.76 4.37
C ASP A 14 -18.60 -0.35 5.07
N ALA A 15 -18.10 -0.04 6.27
CA ALA A 15 -17.37 -0.98 7.11
C ALA A 15 -18.22 -2.21 7.48
N SER A 16 -19.54 -2.06 7.61
CA SER A 16 -20.45 -3.16 7.94
C SER A 16 -20.54 -4.15 6.79
N LEU A 17 -20.53 -3.67 5.54
CA LEU A 17 -20.52 -4.53 4.35
C LEU A 17 -19.15 -5.19 4.14
N ARG A 18 -18.06 -4.49 4.45
CA ARG A 18 -16.70 -5.05 4.43
C ARG A 18 -16.49 -6.20 5.41
N HIS A 19 -17.19 -6.17 6.54
CA HIS A 19 -17.09 -7.20 7.59
C HIS A 19 -18.31 -8.12 7.66
N ALA A 20 -19.26 -7.97 6.72
CA ALA A 20 -20.41 -8.84 6.65
C ALA A 20 -19.98 -10.28 6.37
N PRO A 21 -20.70 -11.28 6.90
CA PRO A 21 -20.52 -12.67 6.50
C PRO A 21 -20.64 -12.81 4.97
N ALA A 22 -19.81 -13.66 4.38
CA ALA A 22 -19.77 -13.88 2.93
C ALA A 22 -21.16 -14.19 2.33
N GLN A 23 -21.99 -14.94 3.06
CA GLN A 23 -23.34 -15.29 2.63
C GLN A 23 -24.29 -14.08 2.65
N ASP A 24 -24.23 -13.25 3.70
CA ASP A 24 -25.07 -12.05 3.83
C ASP A 24 -24.69 -11.02 2.76
N LEU A 25 -23.39 -10.87 2.46
CA LEU A 25 -22.91 -10.01 1.37
C LEU A 25 -23.38 -10.52 0.00
N ALA A 26 -23.35 -11.83 -0.23
CA ALA A 26 -23.84 -12.44 -1.47
C ALA A 26 -25.36 -12.23 -1.66
N ASP A 27 -26.14 -12.32 -0.59
CA ASP A 27 -27.59 -12.08 -0.63
C ASP A 27 -27.89 -10.61 -0.97
N ILE A 28 -27.18 -9.66 -0.37
CA ILE A 28 -27.30 -8.22 -0.66
C ILE A 28 -26.94 -7.92 -2.13
N LEU A 29 -25.87 -8.55 -2.64
CA LEU A 29 -25.44 -8.43 -4.03
C LEU A 29 -26.49 -9.00 -5.00
N ALA A 30 -27.06 -10.16 -4.69
CA ALA A 30 -28.13 -10.78 -5.49
C ALA A 30 -29.40 -9.90 -5.52
N MET A 31 -29.77 -9.29 -4.39
CA MET A 31 -30.88 -8.33 -4.31
C MET A 31 -30.63 -7.04 -5.10
N SER A 32 -29.36 -6.70 -5.34
CA SER A 32 -28.94 -5.50 -6.07
C SER A 32 -28.72 -5.76 -7.58
N GLU A 33 -29.16 -6.91 -8.10
CA GLU A 33 -28.96 -7.32 -9.50
C GLU A 33 -27.47 -7.39 -9.92
N ALA A 34 -26.58 -7.70 -8.97
CA ALA A 34 -25.16 -7.90 -9.25
C ALA A 34 -24.92 -9.07 -10.22
N THR A 35 -23.78 -9.04 -10.91
CA THR A 35 -23.40 -10.14 -11.81
C THR A 35 -23.19 -11.44 -11.03
N PRO A 36 -23.53 -12.60 -11.61
CA PRO A 36 -23.43 -13.88 -10.92
C PRO A 36 -21.98 -14.22 -10.50
N CYS A 37 -20.98 -13.71 -11.24
CA CYS A 37 -19.58 -13.79 -10.84
C CYS A 37 -19.30 -13.02 -9.55
N LEU A 38 -19.77 -11.77 -9.46
CA LEU A 38 -19.56 -10.94 -8.27
C LEU A 38 -20.20 -11.55 -7.02
N THR A 39 -21.42 -12.08 -7.16
CA THR A 39 -22.10 -12.79 -6.06
C THR A 39 -21.34 -14.06 -5.65
N LYS A 40 -20.81 -14.82 -6.62
CA LYS A 40 -20.03 -16.03 -6.34
C LYS A 40 -18.69 -15.69 -5.67
N ALA A 41 -18.00 -14.66 -6.14
CA ALA A 41 -16.76 -14.18 -5.56
C ALA A 41 -16.97 -13.70 -4.13
N ALA A 42 -18.06 -12.97 -3.85
CA ALA A 42 -18.41 -12.56 -2.49
C ALA A 42 -18.72 -13.75 -1.56
N ALA A 43 -19.42 -14.78 -2.05
CA ALA A 43 -19.76 -15.96 -1.27
C ALA A 43 -18.56 -16.89 -0.97
N THR A 44 -17.64 -17.01 -1.93
CA THR A 44 -16.49 -17.94 -1.84
C THR A 44 -15.20 -17.28 -1.36
N GLY A 45 -15.10 -15.94 -1.47
CA GLY A 45 -13.86 -15.20 -1.31
C GLY A 45 -12.88 -15.39 -2.48
N ASP A 46 -13.30 -16.04 -3.57
CA ASP A 46 -12.46 -16.34 -4.72
C ASP A 46 -12.41 -15.15 -5.69
N GLY A 47 -11.26 -14.47 -5.70
CA GLY A 47 -10.99 -13.33 -6.58
C GLY A 47 -10.63 -13.73 -8.00
N ASP A 48 -10.26 -14.99 -8.26
CA ASP A 48 -9.86 -15.44 -9.60
C ASP A 48 -11.05 -15.37 -10.57
N VAL A 49 -12.26 -15.64 -10.06
CA VAL A 49 -13.50 -15.51 -10.86
C VAL A 49 -13.71 -14.07 -11.32
N LEU A 50 -13.36 -13.07 -10.49
CA LEU A 50 -13.46 -11.65 -10.86
C LEU A 50 -12.40 -11.27 -11.90
N ALA A 51 -11.22 -11.88 -11.85
CA ALA A 51 -10.17 -11.64 -12.84
C ALA A 51 -10.59 -12.12 -14.24
N ASP A 52 -11.34 -13.22 -14.33
CA ASP A 52 -11.90 -13.70 -15.60
C ASP A 52 -12.94 -12.74 -16.20
N GLU A 53 -13.76 -12.08 -15.37
CA GLU A 53 -14.85 -11.19 -15.83
C GLU A 53 -14.40 -9.73 -16.06
N PHE A 54 -13.61 -9.16 -15.14
CA PHE A 54 -13.17 -7.77 -15.19
C PHE A 54 -11.78 -7.59 -15.82
N GLY A 55 -11.05 -8.69 -16.02
CA GLY A 55 -9.66 -8.71 -16.44
C GLY A 55 -8.70 -8.56 -15.27
N ASP A 56 -7.60 -9.33 -15.31
CA ASP A 56 -6.54 -9.21 -14.32
C ASP A 56 -5.67 -7.97 -14.60
N ARG A 57 -5.66 -7.04 -13.65
CA ARG A 57 -4.78 -5.87 -13.66
C ARG A 57 -4.05 -5.81 -12.33
N PRO A 58 -2.74 -6.16 -12.29
CA PRO A 58 -1.99 -6.06 -11.06
C PRO A 58 -1.93 -4.59 -10.62
N ASN A 59 -2.36 -4.33 -9.39
CA ASN A 59 -2.18 -3.03 -8.77
C ASN A 59 -0.70 -2.88 -8.39
N PRO A 60 0.06 -1.91 -8.94
CA PRO A 60 1.45 -1.74 -8.56
C PRO A 60 1.55 -1.45 -7.06
N PRO A 61 2.60 -1.97 -6.38
CA PRO A 61 2.80 -1.68 -4.98
C PRO A 61 2.91 -0.17 -4.77
N THR A 62 2.39 0.32 -3.64
CA THR A 62 2.57 1.71 -3.23
C THR A 62 4.07 2.01 -3.14
N GLN A 63 4.51 3.10 -3.76
CA GLN A 63 5.90 3.53 -3.65
C GLN A 63 6.18 3.95 -2.21
N VAL A 64 6.88 3.11 -1.46
CA VAL A 64 7.39 3.45 -0.13
C VAL A 64 8.80 4.04 -0.33
N SER A 65 8.91 5.36 -0.27
CA SER A 65 10.20 6.07 -0.32
C SER A 65 10.86 6.19 1.06
N GLN A 66 10.14 5.83 2.12
CA GLN A 66 10.59 6.00 3.49
C GLN A 66 11.35 4.75 3.94
N VAL A 67 12.59 4.93 4.37
CA VAL A 67 13.34 3.95 5.14
C VAL A 67 13.09 4.21 6.63
N PRO A 68 13.08 3.19 7.51
CA PRO A 68 13.04 3.41 8.95
C PRO A 68 14.14 4.39 9.37
N GLY A 69 13.77 5.40 10.16
CA GLY A 69 14.74 6.36 10.70
C GLY A 69 15.71 5.65 11.63
N TRP A 70 17.00 5.80 11.38
CA TRP A 70 18.05 5.44 12.33
C TRP A 70 18.28 6.65 13.22
N GLU A 71 18.26 6.46 14.54
CA GLU A 71 18.77 7.47 15.46
C GLU A 71 20.28 7.54 15.21
N GLU A 72 20.76 8.67 14.68
CA GLU A 72 22.19 8.98 14.61
C GLU A 72 22.66 9.12 16.06
N GLU A 73 23.30 8.06 16.61
CA GLU A 73 24.10 8.22 17.84
C GLU A 73 25.16 9.26 17.51
N GLY A 74 24.97 10.49 18.01
CA GLY A 74 25.90 11.57 17.83
C GLY A 74 27.24 11.17 18.43
N ASP A 75 28.23 10.97 17.56
CA ASP A 75 29.62 10.78 17.93
C ASP A 75 30.11 12.11 18.53
N ASP A 76 30.21 12.17 19.85
CA ASP A 76 30.90 13.21 20.58
C ASP A 76 32.41 13.04 20.40
N GLU A 77 32.89 13.27 19.17
CA GLU A 77 34.31 13.38 18.88
C GLU A 77 34.84 14.68 19.53
N ASP A 78 35.44 14.52 20.71
CA ASP A 78 36.29 15.51 21.37
C ASP A 78 37.21 16.18 20.34
N MET A 79 36.97 17.47 20.08
CA MET A 79 37.79 18.33 19.21
C MET A 79 39.18 18.55 19.84
N ASP A 80 40.08 17.60 19.65
CA ASP A 80 41.52 17.83 19.82
C ASP A 80 42.04 18.60 18.59
N GLU A 81 42.12 19.92 18.76
CA GLU A 81 42.68 20.88 17.80
C GLU A 81 44.16 20.55 17.48
N PRO A 82 44.53 20.23 16.23
CA PRO A 82 45.94 20.04 15.92
C PRO A 82 46.64 21.40 15.80
N GLU A 83 47.59 21.66 16.70
CA GLU A 83 48.53 22.79 16.60
C GLU A 83 49.20 22.79 15.22
N ARG A 84 48.96 23.87 14.45
CA ARG A 84 49.70 24.13 13.21
C ARG A 84 51.16 24.39 13.55
N LYS A 85 52.04 23.43 13.23
CA LYS A 85 53.47 23.72 13.08
C LYS A 85 53.72 24.21 11.67
N ASP A 86 53.94 25.51 11.57
CA ASP A 86 54.50 26.15 10.39
C ASP A 86 55.91 25.61 10.14
N ASP A 87 56.10 24.78 9.11
CA ASP A 87 57.40 24.51 8.53
C ASP A 87 57.41 24.94 7.06
N ASP A 88 57.66 26.24 6.87
CA ASP A 88 58.27 26.79 5.67
C ASP A 88 59.66 26.16 5.48
N LYS A 89 59.83 25.41 4.39
CA LYS A 89 60.98 25.49 3.49
C LYS A 89 60.77 24.63 2.26
N SER A 90 60.48 25.32 1.15
CA SER A 90 61.17 25.22 -0.15
C SER A 90 61.88 23.89 -0.45
N LEU A 91 61.58 23.28 -1.62
CA LEU A 91 62.55 22.97 -2.69
C LEU A 91 61.82 22.34 -3.92
N PRO A 92 62.43 22.32 -5.13
CA PRO A 92 61.87 22.93 -6.34
C PRO A 92 61.46 21.91 -7.44
N TYR A 93 60.95 22.49 -8.55
CA TYR A 93 60.48 21.89 -9.82
C TYR A 93 61.00 20.50 -10.20
#